data_AF-A0A1B6MFH3-F1
#
_entry.id   AF-A0A1B6MFH3-F1
#
_cell.length_a   1.000
_cell.length_b   1.000
_cell.length_c   1.000
_cell.angle_alpha   90.00
_cell.angle_beta   90.00
_cell.angle_gamma   90.00
#
_symmetry.space_group_name_H-M   'P 1'
#
loop_
_entity.id
_entity.type
_entity.pdbx_description
1 polymer ?
#
loop_
_entity_poly.entity_id
_entity_poly.type
_entity_poly.pdbx_seq_one_letter_code
_entity_poly.pdbx_strand_id
1 'polypeptide(L)'
;MFSTCRIQVKQQCCMHLVRNVCEIPSKYQLKSKYDAVIIGGGHNGLVAAAYLAKAGAKVCVLERRYLLGGAAVTEEIIPGFKFSRASYVLSLLRPQIYSDLNLKEHGLKVYLRDPYSYTPLREDFWKSPNAKSLTLGRDHLKNQLEITKFSKKDAQVFQEYEKLLSRLVDAVEPLMDVSPHNLMKMLDQPSAWGKALTAWHTSSNLAELVKVVLRLGKDVRPLYELMTASPQKVLYHWFESEPLRATLATDALIGTMACSNTPGIGYVLLHHVMGGVEG
;
A
#
# COMPACT_ATOMS: atom_id res chain seq x y z
N MET A 1 24.91 8.69 -35.70
CA MET A 1 24.83 7.26 -36.07
C MET A 1 25.05 6.43 -34.81
N PHE A 2 24.05 6.35 -33.93
CA PHE A 2 24.04 5.40 -32.82
C PHE A 2 22.66 4.77 -32.76
N SER A 3 22.65 3.51 -33.14
CA SER A 3 21.47 2.65 -33.29
C SER A 3 20.95 2.24 -31.91
N THR A 4 19.62 2.19 -31.84
CA THR A 4 18.79 1.71 -30.74
C THR A 4 19.34 0.46 -30.04
N CYS A 5 19.72 0.58 -28.77
CA CYS A 5 19.91 -0.56 -27.87
C CYS A 5 18.52 -1.09 -27.50
N ARG A 6 17.96 -1.96 -28.37
CA ARG A 6 16.81 -2.80 -28.04
C ARG A 6 17.22 -3.70 -26.88
N ILE A 7 16.38 -3.73 -25.85
CA ILE A 7 16.47 -4.63 -24.70
C ILE A 7 16.57 -6.07 -25.22
N GLN A 8 17.80 -6.57 -25.27
CA GLN A 8 18.16 -7.93 -25.65
C GLN A 8 18.37 -8.77 -24.38
N VAL A 9 17.59 -8.52 -23.34
CA VAL A 9 17.42 -9.44 -22.20
C VAL A 9 16.37 -10.48 -22.61
N LYS A 10 16.60 -11.17 -23.74
CA LYS A 10 15.81 -12.33 -24.15
C LYS A 10 16.67 -13.58 -23.92
N GLN A 11 16.11 -14.50 -23.14
CA GLN A 11 16.51 -15.92 -22.99
C GLN A 11 17.82 -16.28 -22.25
N GLN A 12 18.91 -15.52 -22.35
CA GLN A 12 20.20 -16.02 -21.84
C GLN A 12 20.32 -16.07 -20.30
N CYS A 13 19.78 -15.09 -19.59
CA CYS A 13 19.96 -15.00 -18.13
C CYS A 13 19.17 -16.08 -17.36
N CYS A 14 17.97 -16.43 -17.85
CA CYS A 14 17.13 -17.45 -17.23
C CYS A 14 17.68 -18.88 -17.44
N MET A 15 18.32 -19.14 -18.58
CA MET A 15 18.94 -20.43 -18.90
C MET A 15 20.20 -20.71 -18.07
N HIS A 16 20.91 -19.67 -17.60
CA HIS A 16 22.14 -19.84 -16.82
C HIS A 16 21.87 -20.22 -15.37
N LEU A 17 20.80 -19.68 -14.76
CA LEU A 17 20.45 -19.96 -13.36
C LEU A 17 19.86 -21.36 -13.15
N VAL A 18 19.15 -21.91 -14.15
CA VAL A 18 18.51 -23.24 -14.03
C VAL A 18 19.51 -24.39 -14.26
N ARG A 19 20.63 -24.15 -14.97
CA ARG A 19 21.62 -25.21 -15.28
C ARG A 19 22.46 -25.66 -14.09
N ASN A 20 22.61 -24.85 -13.05
CA ASN A 20 23.53 -25.14 -11.94
C ASN A 20 22.92 -25.96 -10.79
N VAL A 21 21.64 -26.37 -10.89
CA VAL A 21 20.96 -27.07 -9.78
C VAL A 21 20.65 -28.55 -10.09
N CYS A 22 20.71 -28.98 -11.35
CA CYS A 22 20.59 -30.39 -11.75
C CYS A 22 21.32 -30.61 -13.08
N GLU A 23 22.20 -31.61 -13.16
CA GLU A 23 22.74 -32.10 -14.43
C GLU A 23 21.62 -32.73 -15.27
N ILE A 24 20.88 -31.90 -16.02
CA ILE A 24 19.86 -32.39 -16.95
C ILE A 24 20.58 -32.93 -18.19
N PRO A 25 20.43 -34.23 -18.55
CA PRO A 25 21.07 -34.81 -19.72
C PRO A 25 20.73 -34.02 -20.99
N SER A 26 21.73 -33.77 -21.85
CA SER A 26 21.65 -32.95 -23.08
C SER A 26 20.61 -33.40 -24.12
N LYS A 27 19.93 -34.53 -23.90
CA LYS A 27 18.90 -35.09 -24.78
C LYS A 27 17.53 -34.41 -24.66
N TYR A 28 17.29 -33.57 -23.66
CA TYR A 28 16.04 -32.82 -23.52
C TYR A 28 16.17 -31.40 -24.09
N GLN A 29 15.73 -31.21 -25.33
CA GLN A 29 15.58 -29.88 -25.91
C GLN A 29 14.35 -29.22 -25.28
N LEU A 30 14.57 -28.34 -24.29
CA LEU A 30 13.49 -27.57 -23.66
C LEU A 30 12.90 -26.59 -24.69
N LYS A 31 11.81 -26.98 -25.36
CA LYS A 31 10.99 -26.03 -26.13
C LYS A 31 10.31 -25.08 -25.13
N SER A 32 10.46 -23.77 -25.30
CA SER A 32 9.74 -22.79 -24.46
C SER A 32 8.25 -22.85 -24.79
N LYS A 33 7.50 -23.65 -24.02
CA LYS A 33 6.03 -23.71 -24.12
C LYS A 33 5.34 -22.44 -23.60
N TYR A 34 6.04 -21.70 -22.75
CA TYR A 34 5.55 -20.53 -22.03
C TYR A 34 6.44 -19.31 -22.32
N ASP A 35 5.83 -18.14 -22.35
CA ASP A 35 6.50 -16.84 -22.48
C ASP A 35 6.97 -16.33 -21.12
N ALA A 36 6.28 -16.71 -20.04
CA ALA A 36 6.63 -16.35 -18.67
C ALA A 36 6.39 -17.51 -17.68
N VAL A 37 7.25 -17.60 -16.67
CA VAL A 37 7.09 -18.52 -15.53
C VAL A 37 7.08 -17.70 -14.25
N ILE A 38 6.04 -17.88 -13.43
CA ILE A 38 5.89 -17.24 -12.13
C ILE A 38 6.07 -18.30 -11.05
N ILE A 39 6.99 -18.06 -10.13
CA ILE A 39 7.25 -18.93 -8.99
C ILE A 39 6.53 -18.36 -7.77
N GLY A 40 5.52 -19.07 -7.30
CA GLY A 40 4.64 -18.69 -6.20
C GLY A 40 3.22 -18.33 -6.68
N GLY A 41 2.24 -19.10 -6.22
CA GLY A 41 0.81 -18.91 -6.45
C GLY A 41 0.15 -18.00 -5.40
N GLY A 42 0.88 -17.00 -4.91
CA GLY A 42 0.34 -15.98 -4.02
C GLY A 42 -0.48 -14.92 -4.77
N HIS A 43 -1.29 -14.13 -4.07
CA HIS A 43 -2.12 -13.07 -4.68
C HIS A 43 -1.32 -12.16 -5.64
N ASN A 44 -0.11 -11.70 -5.28
CA ASN A 44 0.74 -10.89 -6.15
C ASN A 44 1.17 -11.64 -7.43
N GLY A 45 1.58 -12.91 -7.29
CA GLY A 45 1.98 -13.74 -8.43
C GLY A 45 0.81 -14.04 -9.36
N LEU A 46 -0.38 -14.25 -8.81
CA LEU A 46 -1.60 -14.48 -9.58
C LEU A 46 -2.09 -13.23 -10.30
N VAL A 47 -2.01 -12.05 -9.67
CA VAL A 47 -2.29 -10.77 -10.35
C VAL A 47 -1.32 -10.56 -11.51
N ALA A 48 -0.02 -10.78 -11.29
CA ALA A 48 0.99 -10.68 -12.35
C ALA A 48 0.72 -11.68 -13.50
N ALA A 49 0.38 -12.93 -13.19
CA ALA A 49 -0.01 -13.93 -14.19
C ALA A 49 -1.23 -13.48 -14.99
N ALA A 50 -2.26 -12.97 -14.31
CA ALA A 50 -3.49 -12.54 -14.94
C ALA A 50 -3.24 -11.40 -15.94
N TYR A 51 -2.44 -10.40 -15.58
CA TYR A 51 -2.08 -9.31 -16.51
C TYR A 51 -1.24 -9.78 -17.69
N LEU A 52 -0.25 -10.66 -17.47
CA LEU A 52 0.55 -11.23 -18.55
C LEU A 52 -0.32 -12.06 -19.51
N ALA A 53 -1.23 -12.88 -18.98
CA ALA A 53 -2.17 -13.65 -19.77
C ALA A 53 -3.16 -12.76 -20.52
N LYS A 54 -3.68 -11.69 -19.89
CA LYS A 54 -4.53 -10.66 -20.53
C LYS A 54 -3.81 -9.96 -21.68
N ALA A 55 -2.49 -9.80 -21.58
CA ALA A 55 -1.63 -9.29 -22.66
C ALA A 55 -1.27 -10.35 -23.73
N GLY A 56 -1.81 -11.57 -23.65
CA GLY A 56 -1.63 -12.64 -24.63
C GLY A 56 -0.43 -13.57 -24.39
N ALA A 57 0.30 -13.42 -23.29
CA ALA A 57 1.42 -14.28 -22.96
C ALA A 57 0.96 -15.66 -22.46
N LYS A 58 1.65 -16.73 -22.85
CA LYS A 58 1.48 -18.06 -22.25
C LYS A 58 2.23 -18.12 -20.93
N VAL A 59 1.50 -18.10 -19.82
CA VAL A 59 2.08 -18.05 -18.47
C VAL A 59 1.99 -19.41 -17.78
N CYS A 60 3.06 -19.84 -17.13
CA CYS A 60 3.06 -20.96 -16.20
C CYS A 60 3.23 -20.43 -14.77
N VAL A 61 2.34 -20.80 -13.85
CA VAL A 61 2.45 -20.49 -12.43
C VAL A 61 2.80 -21.77 -11.68
N LEU A 62 3.87 -21.75 -10.90
CA LEU A 62 4.32 -22.88 -10.09
C LEU A 62 4.14 -22.52 -8.61
N GLU A 63 3.26 -23.22 -7.93
CA GLU A 63 3.08 -23.12 -6.47
C GLU A 63 3.50 -24.45 -5.83
N ARG A 64 4.27 -24.36 -4.74
CA ARG A 64 4.75 -25.53 -4.00
C ARG A 64 3.63 -26.20 -3.23
N ARG A 65 2.69 -25.41 -2.73
CA ARG A 65 1.56 -25.87 -1.92
C ARG A 65 0.43 -26.41 -2.79
N TYR A 66 -0.44 -27.21 -2.19
CA TYR A 66 -1.64 -27.73 -2.82
C TYR A 66 -2.75 -26.67 -3.03
N LEU A 67 -2.51 -25.42 -2.61
CA LEU A 67 -3.49 -24.35 -2.59
C LEU A 67 -2.89 -23.00 -2.98
N LEU A 68 -3.71 -22.15 -3.57
CA LEU A 68 -3.35 -20.82 -4.07
C LEU A 68 -3.74 -19.72 -3.07
N GLY A 69 -3.14 -18.54 -3.22
CA GLY A 69 -3.45 -17.32 -2.44
C GLY A 69 -2.27 -16.81 -1.61
N GLY A 70 -1.31 -17.67 -1.27
CA GLY A 70 -0.12 -17.30 -0.52
C GLY A 70 -0.46 -16.73 0.85
N ALA A 71 -0.07 -15.47 1.11
CA ALA A 71 -0.33 -14.78 2.38
C ALA A 71 -1.83 -14.50 2.64
N ALA A 72 -2.67 -14.54 1.60
CA ALA A 72 -4.10 -14.25 1.67
C ALA A 72 -4.97 -15.49 1.98
N VAL A 73 -4.34 -16.63 2.26
CA VAL A 73 -5.05 -17.88 2.54
C VAL A 73 -5.56 -17.86 3.98
N THR A 74 -6.81 -18.30 4.13
CA THR A 74 -7.40 -18.67 5.41
C THR A 74 -7.24 -20.17 5.64
N GLU A 75 -6.60 -20.57 6.74
CA GLU A 75 -6.33 -21.97 7.07
C GLU A 75 -6.83 -22.31 8.47
N GLU A 76 -7.19 -23.57 8.67
CA GLU A 76 -7.54 -24.11 9.99
C GLU A 76 -6.26 -24.59 10.67
N ILE A 77 -5.67 -23.73 11.50
CA ILE A 77 -4.45 -24.04 12.26
C ILE A 77 -4.79 -24.78 13.55
N ILE A 78 -5.96 -24.50 14.12
CA ILE A 78 -6.52 -25.13 15.32
C ILE A 78 -7.87 -25.72 14.92
N PRO A 79 -8.17 -26.99 15.25
CA PRO A 79 -9.45 -27.61 14.92
C PRO A 79 -10.66 -26.74 15.32
N GLY A 80 -11.56 -26.48 14.38
CA GLY A 80 -12.72 -25.61 14.53
C GLY A 80 -12.46 -24.12 14.29
N PHE A 81 -11.21 -23.67 14.12
CA PHE A 81 -10.86 -22.26 14.01
C PHE A 81 -10.00 -21.96 12.78
N LYS A 82 -10.45 -20.98 11.99
CA LYS A 82 -9.78 -20.53 10.78
C LYS A 82 -9.07 -19.19 11.01
N PHE A 83 -7.87 -19.07 10.46
CA PHE A 83 -7.00 -17.92 10.62
C PHE A 83 -6.43 -17.46 9.28
N SER A 84 -6.37 -16.15 9.08
CA SER A 84 -5.54 -15.57 8.02
C SER A 84 -4.07 -15.72 8.39
N ARG A 85 -3.26 -16.27 7.49
CA ARG A 85 -1.85 -16.58 7.77
C ARG A 85 -0.96 -15.36 7.92
N ALA A 86 -1.14 -14.36 7.06
CA ALA A 86 -0.26 -13.20 7.00
C ALA A 86 -0.95 -11.93 6.47
N SER A 87 -1.97 -12.06 5.62
CA SER A 87 -2.79 -10.93 5.14
C SER A 87 -4.18 -10.99 5.79
N TYR A 88 -4.44 -10.06 6.70
CA TYR A 88 -5.64 -10.02 7.55
C TYR A 88 -6.56 -8.82 7.25
N VAL A 89 -6.11 -7.88 6.40
CA VAL A 89 -6.91 -6.76 5.90
C VAL A 89 -6.59 -6.55 4.42
N LEU A 90 -7.62 -6.23 3.64
CA LEU A 90 -7.48 -5.74 2.27
C LEU A 90 -7.47 -4.20 2.29
N SER A 91 -6.29 -3.59 2.37
CA SER A 91 -6.14 -2.13 2.45
C SER A 91 -5.75 -1.48 1.11
N LEU A 92 -4.66 -1.94 0.49
CA LEU A 92 -4.06 -1.30 -0.69
C LEU A 92 -4.28 -2.06 -2.01
N LEU A 93 -5.39 -2.78 -2.15
CA LEU A 93 -5.74 -3.32 -3.46
C LEU A 93 -6.12 -2.17 -4.38
N ARG A 94 -5.30 -1.90 -5.40
CA ARG A 94 -5.54 -0.79 -6.33
C ARG A 94 -6.87 -0.98 -7.06
N PRO A 95 -7.73 0.05 -7.14
CA PRO A 95 -8.98 0.03 -7.91
C PRO A 95 -8.83 -0.50 -9.33
N GLN A 96 -7.72 -0.15 -9.99
CA GLN A 96 -7.43 -0.58 -11.36
C GLN A 96 -7.31 -2.10 -11.45
N ILE A 97 -6.69 -2.78 -10.47
CA ILE A 97 -6.58 -4.25 -10.47
C ILE A 97 -7.95 -4.89 -10.30
N TYR A 98 -8.80 -4.30 -9.45
CA TYR A 98 -10.15 -4.79 -9.21
C TYR A 98 -11.01 -4.74 -10.49
N SER A 99 -10.95 -3.59 -11.18
CA SER A 99 -11.67 -3.33 -12.43
C SER A 99 -11.09 -4.13 -13.60
N ASP A 100 -9.78 -4.06 -13.85
CA ASP A 100 -9.13 -4.68 -15.01
C ASP A 100 -9.32 -6.19 -15.06
N LEU A 101 -9.35 -6.85 -13.90
CA LEU A 101 -9.48 -8.30 -13.79
C LEU A 101 -10.92 -8.73 -13.52
N ASN A 102 -11.89 -7.80 -13.56
CA ASN A 102 -13.30 -8.03 -13.25
C ASN A 102 -13.47 -8.88 -11.98
N LEU A 103 -12.77 -8.55 -10.90
CA LEU A 103 -12.67 -9.47 -9.75
C LEU A 103 -14.03 -9.76 -9.11
N LYS A 104 -14.94 -8.78 -9.11
CA LYS A 104 -16.32 -8.93 -8.63
C LYS A 104 -17.08 -10.00 -9.40
N GLU A 105 -16.96 -9.99 -10.74
CA GLU A 105 -17.60 -10.97 -11.62
C GLU A 105 -17.01 -12.38 -11.43
N HIS A 106 -15.73 -12.44 -11.07
CA HIS A 106 -15.03 -13.69 -10.72
C HIS A 106 -15.23 -14.10 -9.24
N GLY A 107 -16.14 -13.44 -8.52
CA GLY A 107 -16.60 -13.87 -7.20
C GLY A 107 -15.84 -13.27 -6.01
N LEU A 108 -14.99 -12.25 -6.21
CA LEU A 108 -14.41 -11.51 -5.10
C LEU A 108 -15.52 -10.79 -4.32
N LYS A 109 -15.60 -11.05 -3.02
CA LYS A 109 -16.50 -10.40 -2.07
C LYS A 109 -15.68 -9.68 -1.02
N VAL A 110 -15.93 -8.39 -0.82
CA VAL A 110 -15.26 -7.60 0.21
C VAL A 110 -16.19 -7.43 1.40
N TYR A 111 -15.71 -7.86 2.57
CA TYR A 111 -16.40 -7.65 3.84
C TYR A 111 -15.78 -6.45 4.55
N LEU A 112 -16.60 -5.42 4.75
CA LEU A 112 -16.17 -4.21 5.44
C LEU A 112 -16.01 -4.48 6.94
N ARG A 113 -14.89 -4.00 7.48
CA ARG A 113 -14.58 -4.10 8.90
C ARG A 113 -15.18 -2.89 9.63
N ASP A 114 -16.20 -3.13 10.45
CA ASP A 114 -16.84 -2.12 11.30
C ASP A 114 -17.29 -2.78 12.62
N PRO A 115 -16.77 -2.37 13.80
CA PRO A 115 -15.79 -1.32 14.02
C PRO A 115 -14.39 -1.67 13.47
N TYR A 116 -13.62 -0.66 13.08
CA TYR A 116 -12.23 -0.82 12.63
C TYR A 116 -11.21 -0.63 13.75
N SER A 117 -11.63 -0.27 14.96
CA SER A 117 -10.73 -0.25 16.10
C SER A 117 -11.45 -0.53 17.40
N TYR A 118 -10.77 -1.26 18.28
CA TYR A 118 -11.18 -1.51 19.66
C TYR A 118 -9.92 -1.49 20.55
N THR A 119 -9.83 -0.47 21.38
CA THR A 119 -8.70 -0.25 22.29
C THR A 119 -9.19 -0.47 23.72
N PRO A 120 -8.98 -1.66 24.31
CA PRO A 120 -9.30 -1.90 25.71
C PRO A 120 -8.37 -1.10 26.60
N LEU A 121 -8.92 -0.53 27.68
CA LEU A 121 -8.16 0.21 28.67
C LEU A 121 -8.08 -0.62 29.95
N ARG A 122 -6.96 -0.48 30.66
CA ARG A 122 -6.84 -1.09 31.99
C ARG A 122 -7.61 -0.24 32.99
N GLU A 123 -8.43 -0.91 33.81
CA GLU A 123 -9.30 -0.24 34.81
C GLU A 123 -8.51 0.54 35.87
N ASP A 124 -7.26 0.15 36.14
CA ASP A 124 -6.40 0.77 37.15
C ASP A 124 -5.67 2.03 36.66
N PHE A 125 -5.52 2.19 35.34
CA PHE A 125 -4.74 3.28 34.76
C PHE A 125 -5.61 4.50 34.40
N TRP A 126 -6.90 4.30 34.10
CA TRP A 126 -7.77 5.37 33.63
C TRP A 126 -8.80 5.82 34.67
N LYS A 127 -8.80 7.13 34.98
CA LYS A 127 -9.57 7.74 36.08
C LYS A 127 -11.07 7.92 35.79
N SER A 128 -11.56 7.52 34.62
CA SER A 128 -12.98 7.64 34.29
C SER A 128 -13.74 6.37 34.72
N PRO A 129 -14.72 6.46 35.63
CA PRO A 129 -15.45 5.29 36.13
C PRO A 129 -16.24 4.54 35.05
N ASN A 130 -16.49 5.16 33.88
CA ASN A 130 -17.35 4.61 32.83
C ASN A 130 -16.62 4.30 31.50
N ALA A 131 -15.37 4.74 31.32
CA ALA A 131 -14.67 4.62 30.04
C ALA A 131 -13.66 3.47 30.06
N LYS A 132 -14.11 2.27 29.68
CA LYS A 132 -13.30 1.02 29.71
C LYS A 132 -12.60 0.70 28.39
N SER A 133 -13.02 1.33 27.29
CA SER A 133 -12.47 1.10 25.96
C SER A 133 -12.76 2.28 25.06
N LEU A 134 -11.96 2.44 24.01
CA LEU A 134 -12.26 3.30 22.87
C LEU A 134 -12.58 2.43 21.66
N THR A 135 -13.77 2.55 21.09
CA THR A 135 -14.18 1.85 19.86
C THR A 135 -14.33 2.87 18.74
N LEU A 136 -13.71 2.64 17.59
CA LEU A 136 -13.87 3.48 16.41
C LEU A 136 -14.40 2.65 15.24
N GLY A 137 -15.37 3.21 14.53
CA GLY A 137 -16.03 2.59 13.39
C GLY A 137 -16.37 3.60 12.30
N ARG A 138 -17.22 3.22 11.36
CA ARG A 138 -17.53 4.07 10.20
C ARG A 138 -18.46 5.25 10.52
N ASP A 139 -19.17 5.16 11.63
CA ASP A 139 -20.14 6.17 12.06
C ASP A 139 -19.44 7.29 12.84
N HIS A 140 -19.28 8.44 12.19
CA HIS A 140 -18.59 9.60 12.79
C HIS A 140 -19.28 10.10 14.07
N LEU A 141 -20.62 9.99 14.19
CA LEU A 141 -21.32 10.43 15.41
C LEU A 141 -21.02 9.47 16.56
N LYS A 142 -21.01 8.17 16.31
CA LYS A 142 -20.58 7.17 17.31
C LYS A 142 -19.13 7.40 17.72
N ASN A 143 -18.23 7.69 16.78
CA ASN A 143 -16.84 7.99 17.08
C ASN A 143 -16.70 9.23 17.98
N GLN A 144 -17.43 10.32 17.67
CA GLN A 144 -17.43 11.51 18.52
C GLN A 144 -17.94 11.22 19.94
N LEU A 145 -19.00 10.43 20.08
CA LEU A 145 -19.53 10.02 21.39
C LEU A 145 -18.53 9.16 22.17
N GLU A 146 -17.87 8.22 21.51
CA GLU A 146 -16.81 7.38 22.10
C GLU A 146 -15.62 8.22 22.56
N ILE A 147 -15.13 9.16 21.73
CA ILE A 147 -14.02 10.06 22.06
C ILE A 147 -14.40 11.03 23.18
N THR A 148 -15.65 11.50 23.22
CA THR A 148 -16.16 12.42 24.25
C THR A 148 -16.04 11.83 25.67
N LYS A 149 -16.05 10.50 25.81
CA LYS A 149 -15.80 9.82 27.10
C LYS A 149 -14.41 10.12 27.68
N PHE A 150 -13.47 10.57 26.83
CA PHE A 150 -12.07 10.83 27.15
C PHE A 150 -11.71 12.32 27.03
N SER A 151 -12.15 12.99 25.96
CA SER A 151 -12.00 14.43 25.78
C SER A 151 -13.08 15.01 24.84
N LYS A 152 -13.75 16.07 25.30
CA LYS A 152 -14.69 16.86 24.49
C LYS A 152 -13.97 17.61 23.38
N LYS A 153 -12.76 18.10 23.66
CA LYS A 153 -11.94 18.84 22.69
C LYS A 153 -11.52 17.92 21.55
N ASP A 154 -11.01 16.73 21.88
CA ASP A 154 -10.61 15.74 20.88
C ASP A 154 -11.79 15.33 20.00
N ALA A 155 -12.98 15.13 20.59
CA ALA A 155 -14.19 14.79 19.83
C ALA A 155 -14.57 15.87 18.81
N GLN A 156 -14.37 17.16 19.14
CA GLN A 156 -14.68 18.27 18.24
C GLN A 156 -13.68 18.36 17.08
N VAL A 157 -12.39 18.15 17.33
CA VAL A 157 -11.33 18.30 16.31
C VAL A 157 -11.08 17.04 15.49
N PHE A 158 -11.52 15.87 15.95
CA PHE A 158 -11.29 14.59 15.28
C PHE A 158 -11.77 14.58 13.83
N GLN A 159 -12.94 15.16 13.55
CA GLN A 159 -13.46 15.25 12.19
C GLN A 159 -12.59 16.14 11.28
N GLU A 160 -12.02 17.21 11.84
CA GLU A 160 -11.13 18.10 11.08
C GLU A 160 -9.80 17.41 10.74
N TYR A 161 -9.28 16.61 11.68
CA TYR A 161 -8.13 15.74 11.47
C TYR A 161 -8.39 14.72 10.36
N GLU A 162 -9.50 13.98 10.41
CA GLU A 162 -9.86 13.01 9.35
C GLU A 162 -9.98 13.69 7.99
N LYS A 163 -10.68 14.84 7.92
CA LYS A 163 -10.81 15.62 6.68
C LYS A 163 -9.46 16.10 6.16
N LEU A 164 -8.52 16.47 7.03
CA LEU A 164 -7.17 16.85 6.60
C LEU A 164 -6.46 15.65 5.96
N LEU A 165 -6.46 14.49 6.61
CA LEU A 165 -5.80 13.30 6.05
C LEU A 165 -6.42 12.90 4.70
N SER A 166 -7.75 12.94 4.56
CA SER A 166 -8.41 12.66 3.28
C SER A 166 -7.95 13.63 2.18
N ARG A 167 -7.93 14.95 2.43
CA ARG A 167 -7.45 15.92 1.43
C ARG A 167 -5.99 15.71 1.04
N LEU A 168 -5.16 15.32 2.01
CA LEU A 168 -3.76 14.99 1.75
C LEU A 168 -3.66 13.75 0.84
N VAL A 169 -4.41 12.69 1.15
CA VAL A 169 -4.48 11.47 0.33
C VAL A 169 -4.97 11.77 -1.08
N ASP A 170 -6.09 12.49 -1.24
CA ASP A 170 -6.67 12.84 -2.54
C ASP A 170 -5.69 13.61 -3.43
N ALA A 171 -4.78 14.37 -2.81
CA ALA A 171 -3.74 15.09 -3.51
C ALA A 171 -2.56 14.19 -3.92
N VAL A 172 -2.14 13.25 -3.07
CA VAL A 172 -0.93 12.43 -3.30
C VAL A 172 -1.19 11.09 -3.99
N GLU A 173 -2.40 10.52 -3.86
CA GLU A 173 -2.78 9.22 -4.42
C GLU A 173 -2.47 9.09 -5.93
N PRO A 174 -2.72 10.11 -6.78
CA PRO A 174 -2.38 10.02 -8.20
C PRO A 174 -0.89 9.76 -8.47
N LEU A 175 0.00 10.18 -7.57
CA LEU A 175 1.44 9.95 -7.73
C LEU A 175 1.82 8.48 -7.59
N MET A 176 0.99 7.64 -6.97
CA MET A 176 1.25 6.21 -6.83
C MET A 176 1.23 5.46 -8.17
N ASP A 177 0.57 6.01 -9.19
CA ASP A 177 0.53 5.45 -10.55
C ASP A 177 1.57 6.05 -11.50
N VAL A 178 2.26 7.10 -11.05
CA VAL A 178 3.27 7.77 -11.86
C VAL A 178 4.59 7.02 -11.70
N SER A 179 5.18 6.61 -12.81
CA SER A 179 6.51 5.98 -12.79
C SER A 179 7.54 6.93 -12.15
N PRO A 180 8.30 6.49 -11.13
CA PRO A 180 9.25 7.34 -10.44
C PRO A 180 10.34 7.83 -11.40
N HIS A 181 10.73 9.09 -11.23
CA HIS A 181 11.73 9.74 -12.05
C HIS A 181 13.10 9.08 -11.86
N ASN A 182 13.79 8.77 -12.95
CA ASN A 182 15.22 8.50 -12.89
C ASN A 182 15.97 9.83 -13.09
N LEU A 183 16.06 10.63 -12.02
CA LEU A 183 16.75 11.93 -12.02
C LEU A 183 18.22 11.81 -12.45
N MET A 184 18.88 10.69 -12.13
CA MET A 184 20.25 10.39 -12.58
C MET A 184 20.33 10.33 -14.11
N LYS A 185 19.37 9.65 -14.76
CA LYS A 185 19.32 9.60 -16.23
C LYS A 185 19.22 10.98 -16.89
N MET A 186 18.66 11.98 -16.20
CA MET A 186 18.52 13.34 -16.72
C MET A 186 19.83 14.13 -16.57
N LEU A 187 20.55 13.91 -15.47
CA LEU A 187 21.87 14.51 -15.21
C LEU A 187 22.97 13.91 -16.10
N ASP A 188 22.85 12.61 -16.41
CA ASP A 188 23.82 11.86 -17.23
C ASP A 188 23.67 12.07 -18.75
N GLN A 189 22.66 12.82 -19.23
CA GLN A 189 22.55 13.11 -20.68
C GLN A 189 23.58 14.15 -21.12
N PRO A 190 24.49 13.83 -22.07
CA PRO A 190 25.55 14.74 -22.47
C PRO A 190 25.09 15.83 -23.47
N SER A 191 23.96 15.64 -24.17
CA SER A 191 23.50 16.56 -25.22
C SER A 191 22.27 17.39 -24.80
N ALA A 192 22.25 18.66 -25.21
CA ALA A 192 21.11 19.56 -24.97
C ALA A 192 19.79 19.04 -25.57
N TRP A 193 19.87 18.38 -26.74
CA TRP A 193 18.75 17.74 -27.41
C TRP A 193 18.24 16.50 -26.65
N GLY A 194 19.14 15.68 -26.10
CA GLY A 194 18.78 14.55 -25.24
C GLY A 194 18.11 15.00 -23.94
N LYS A 195 18.57 16.11 -23.34
CA LYS A 195 17.93 16.74 -22.18
C LYS A 195 16.52 17.25 -22.51
N ALA A 196 16.33 17.91 -23.66
CA ALA A 196 15.03 18.42 -24.08
C ALA A 196 14.00 17.31 -24.37
N LEU A 197 14.41 16.23 -25.06
CA LEU A 197 13.56 15.05 -25.29
C LEU A 197 13.21 14.32 -24.00
N THR A 198 14.17 14.16 -23.10
CA THR A 198 13.92 13.54 -21.79
C THR A 198 12.98 14.42 -20.97
N ALA A 199 13.18 15.74 -20.96
CA ALA A 199 12.28 16.70 -20.30
C ALA A 199 10.86 16.68 -20.90
N TRP A 200 10.72 16.55 -22.22
CA TRP A 200 9.42 16.41 -22.89
C TRP A 200 8.71 15.12 -22.46
N HIS A 201 9.40 13.97 -22.49
CA HIS A 201 8.84 12.70 -22.00
C HIS A 201 8.55 12.72 -20.49
N THR A 202 9.21 13.59 -19.73
CA THR A 202 9.02 13.80 -18.30
C THR A 202 7.91 14.83 -17.98
N SER A 203 7.46 15.60 -18.97
CA SER A 203 6.57 16.75 -18.78
C SER A 203 5.20 16.38 -18.20
N SER A 204 4.66 15.21 -18.53
CA SER A 204 3.40 14.70 -17.98
C SER A 204 3.51 14.42 -16.47
N ASN A 205 4.67 13.95 -16.01
CA ASN A 205 4.88 13.61 -14.60
C ASN A 205 5.22 14.84 -13.75
N LEU A 206 5.92 15.83 -14.33
CA LEU A 206 6.09 17.14 -13.69
C LEU A 206 4.75 17.87 -13.58
N ALA A 207 3.88 17.74 -14.59
CA ALA A 207 2.51 18.25 -14.52
C ALA A 207 1.71 17.61 -13.38
N GLU A 208 1.85 16.30 -13.13
CA GLU A 208 1.22 15.66 -11.96
C GLU A 208 1.76 16.20 -10.63
N LEU A 209 3.08 16.39 -10.49
CA LEU A 209 3.64 17.02 -9.30
C LEU A 209 3.12 18.45 -9.09
N VAL A 210 3.04 19.24 -10.15
CA VAL A 210 2.44 20.60 -10.09
C VAL A 210 0.97 20.52 -9.69
N LYS A 211 0.18 19.58 -10.25
CA LYS A 211 -1.21 19.36 -9.86
C LYS A 211 -1.33 19.00 -8.39
N VAL A 212 -0.46 18.16 -7.85
CA VAL A 212 -0.44 17.83 -6.42
C VAL A 212 -0.21 19.07 -5.58
N VAL A 213 0.81 19.87 -5.91
CA VAL A 213 1.09 21.12 -5.18
C VAL A 213 -0.09 22.10 -5.24
N LEU A 214 -0.72 22.25 -6.42
CA LEU A 214 -1.90 23.10 -6.61
C LEU A 214 -3.11 22.58 -5.82
N ARG A 215 -3.34 21.25 -5.78
CA ARG A 215 -4.42 20.62 -5.01
C ARG A 215 -4.21 20.76 -3.51
N LEU A 216 -2.98 20.59 -3.03
CA LEU A 216 -2.63 20.74 -1.62
C LEU A 216 -2.88 22.18 -1.17
N GLY A 217 -2.45 23.19 -1.94
CA GLY A 217 -2.63 24.59 -1.60
C GLY A 217 -2.10 24.92 -0.20
N LYS A 218 -3.01 25.22 0.74
CA LYS A 218 -2.67 25.49 2.15
C LYS A 218 -2.19 24.26 2.94
N ASP A 219 -2.53 23.05 2.47
CA ASP A 219 -2.22 21.80 3.15
C ASP A 219 -0.79 21.28 2.85
N VAL A 220 0.01 22.03 2.07
CA VAL A 220 1.44 21.72 1.85
C VAL A 220 2.24 21.68 3.16
N ARG A 221 1.98 22.60 4.09
CA ARG A 221 2.66 22.63 5.40
C ARG A 221 2.31 21.40 6.25
N PRO A 222 1.03 21.04 6.45
CA PRO A 222 0.64 19.79 7.07
C PRO A 222 1.27 18.56 6.41
N LEU A 223 1.31 18.49 5.08
CA LEU A 223 1.97 17.38 4.38
C LEU A 223 3.46 17.32 4.73
N TYR A 224 4.17 18.45 4.64
CA TYR A 224 5.59 18.52 4.99
C TYR A 224 5.85 18.08 6.44
N GLU A 225 5.03 18.52 7.38
CA GLU A 225 5.13 18.10 8.77
C GLU A 225 4.92 16.59 8.89
N LEU A 226 3.90 16.04 8.23
CA LEU A 226 3.63 14.61 8.25
C LEU A 226 4.80 13.78 7.69
N MET A 227 5.41 14.24 6.59
CA MET A 227 6.54 13.56 5.94
C MET A 227 7.84 13.61 6.75
N THR A 228 7.99 14.56 7.67
CA THR A 228 9.27 14.80 8.38
C THR A 228 9.19 14.55 9.89
N ALA A 229 8.02 14.72 10.50
CA ALA A 229 7.80 14.54 11.92
C ALA A 229 7.62 13.06 12.28
N SER A 230 7.66 12.81 13.59
CA SER A 230 7.21 11.54 14.15
C SER A 230 5.69 11.52 14.32
N PRO A 231 5.05 10.35 14.27
CA PRO A 231 3.63 10.20 14.55
C PRO A 231 3.23 10.78 15.91
N GLN A 232 4.08 10.59 16.92
CA GLN A 232 3.85 11.14 18.25
C GLN A 232 3.72 12.67 18.22
N LYS A 233 4.61 13.37 17.51
CA LYS A 233 4.54 14.84 17.39
C LYS A 233 3.24 15.28 16.71
N VAL A 234 2.87 14.63 15.61
CA VAL A 234 1.64 14.93 14.88
C VAL A 234 0.40 14.71 15.74
N LEU A 235 0.31 13.55 16.41
CA LEU A 235 -0.86 13.21 17.23
C LEU A 235 -0.97 14.07 18.49
N TYR A 236 0.15 14.47 19.10
CA TYR A 236 0.16 15.39 20.26
C TYR A 236 -0.24 16.82 19.88
N HIS A 237 -0.04 17.21 18.61
CA HIS A 237 -0.53 18.51 18.13
C HIS A 237 -2.06 18.55 18.06
N TRP A 238 -2.68 17.44 17.63
CA TRP A 238 -4.13 17.35 17.44
C TRP A 238 -4.91 16.97 18.70
N PHE A 239 -4.40 16.03 19.49
CA PHE A 239 -5.19 15.36 20.52
C PHE A 239 -4.53 15.40 21.91
N GLU A 240 -5.35 15.47 22.95
CA GLU A 240 -4.90 15.48 24.35
C GLU A 240 -5.12 14.14 25.05
N SER A 241 -6.16 13.39 24.67
CA SER A 241 -6.47 12.10 25.29
C SER A 241 -5.46 11.03 24.89
N GLU A 242 -4.95 10.33 25.89
CA GLU A 242 -4.00 9.23 25.66
C GLU A 242 -4.64 8.04 24.92
N PRO A 243 -5.88 7.59 25.25
CA PRO A 243 -6.53 6.49 24.52
C PRO A 243 -6.67 6.72 23.02
N LEU A 244 -7.05 7.94 22.61
CA LEU A 244 -7.18 8.28 21.19
C LEU A 244 -5.80 8.30 20.51
N ARG A 245 -4.81 8.95 21.13
CA ARG A 245 -3.44 8.99 20.59
C ARG A 245 -2.83 7.60 20.47
N ALA A 246 -3.00 6.73 21.47
CA ALA A 246 -2.50 5.35 21.43
C ALA A 246 -3.18 4.54 20.32
N THR A 247 -4.49 4.72 20.14
CA THR A 247 -5.26 4.07 19.07
C THR A 247 -4.73 4.49 17.70
N LEU A 248 -4.61 5.79 17.43
CA LEU A 248 -4.11 6.31 16.15
C LEU A 248 -2.61 6.10 15.94
N ALA A 249 -1.82 6.00 17.01
CA ALA A 249 -0.39 5.70 16.92
C ALA A 249 -0.16 4.26 16.43
N THR A 250 -1.07 3.33 16.70
CA THR A 250 -0.99 1.96 16.19
C THR A 250 -1.03 1.97 14.66
N ASP A 251 -1.92 2.77 14.08
CA ASP A 251 -2.00 2.99 12.63
C ASP A 251 -0.70 3.58 12.08
N ALA A 252 -0.08 4.52 12.79
CA ALA A 252 1.16 5.13 12.35
C ALA A 252 2.41 4.22 12.34
N LEU A 253 2.32 3.00 12.86
CA LEU A 253 3.46 2.11 13.06
C LEU A 253 3.43 0.84 12.21
N ILE A 254 2.28 0.48 11.65
CA ILE A 254 2.10 -0.76 10.90
C ILE A 254 3.08 -0.80 9.71
N GLY A 255 3.91 -1.85 9.67
CA GLY A 255 4.87 -2.10 8.59
C GLY A 255 6.20 -1.31 8.67
N THR A 256 6.39 -0.42 9.65
CA THR A 256 7.60 0.43 9.72
C THR A 256 8.78 -0.18 10.47
N MET A 257 8.52 -1.15 11.36
CA MET A 257 9.50 -1.68 12.33
C MET A 257 10.23 -0.58 13.14
N ALA A 258 9.57 0.57 13.35
CA ALA A 258 10.11 1.75 14.01
C ALA A 258 9.26 2.16 15.23
N CYS A 259 9.77 3.12 16.03
CA CYS A 259 9.08 3.62 17.22
C CYS A 259 8.24 4.86 16.88
N SER A 260 7.18 5.15 17.66
CA SER A 260 6.28 6.30 17.44
C SER A 260 6.96 7.65 17.49
N ASN A 261 8.16 7.72 18.08
CA ASN A 261 8.98 8.92 18.18
C ASN A 261 9.99 9.09 17.02
N THR A 262 10.12 8.09 16.13
CA THR A 262 11.06 8.14 15.01
C THR A 262 10.64 9.24 14.03
N PRO A 263 11.48 10.24 13.74
CA PRO A 263 11.19 11.26 12.73
C PRO A 263 11.09 10.65 11.32
N GLY A 264 10.28 11.25 10.46
CA GLY A 264 10.14 10.85 9.06
C GLY A 264 9.19 9.68 8.79
N ILE A 265 8.56 9.11 9.82
CA ILE A 265 7.54 8.06 9.68
C ILE A 265 6.11 8.57 9.95
N GLY A 266 5.92 9.87 10.19
CA GLY A 266 4.59 10.45 10.37
C GLY A 266 3.64 10.20 9.19
N TYR A 267 4.18 10.09 7.97
CA TYR A 267 3.42 9.88 6.74
C TYR A 267 2.61 8.57 6.73
N VAL A 268 2.98 7.61 7.59
CA VAL A 268 2.28 6.33 7.72
C VAL A 268 0.85 6.52 8.23
N LEU A 269 0.57 7.64 8.91
CA LEU A 269 -0.81 8.05 9.23
C LEU A 269 -1.70 8.23 7.98
N LEU A 270 -1.13 8.56 6.82
CA LEU A 270 -1.88 8.59 5.57
C LEU A 270 -2.19 7.19 5.05
N HIS A 271 -1.32 6.22 5.30
CA HIS A 271 -1.44 4.88 4.73
C HIS A 271 -2.76 4.19 5.15
N HIS A 272 -3.32 4.57 6.30
CA HIS A 272 -4.58 4.06 6.82
C HIS A 272 -5.83 4.64 6.17
N VAL A 273 -5.71 5.81 5.55
CA VAL A 273 -6.77 6.47 4.78
C VAL A 273 -6.53 6.39 3.27
N MET A 274 -5.39 5.83 2.83
CA MET A 274 -5.10 5.54 1.43
C MET A 274 -5.72 4.21 1.00
N GLY A 275 -6.24 4.19 -0.24
CA GLY A 275 -6.84 3.01 -0.86
C GLY A 275 -8.35 3.12 -1.02
N GLY A 276 -8.91 2.23 -1.84
CA GLY A 276 -10.34 2.16 -2.13
C GLY A 276 -10.91 0.78 -1.85
N VAL A 277 -12.23 0.69 -1.72
CA VAL A 277 -12.95 -0.57 -1.59
C VAL A 277 -13.79 -0.80 -2.84
N GLU A 278 -13.57 -1.93 -3.52
CA GLU A 278 -14.29 -2.36 -4.73
C GLU A 278 -14.10 -1.50 -6.00
N GLY A 279 -13.05 -0.70 -6.08
CA GLY A 279 -12.83 0.20 -7.22
C GLY A 279 -13.15 1.63 -6.86
#